data_AF-A0A2H0TXH0-F1
#
_entry.id   AF-A0A2H0TXH0-F1
#
_cell.length_a   1.000
_cell.length_b   1.000
_cell.length_c   1.000
_cell.angle_alpha   90.00
_cell.angle_beta   90.00
_cell.angle_gamma   90.00
#
_symmetry.space_group_name_H-M   'P 1'
#
loop_
_entity.id
_entity.type
_entity.pdbx_description
1 polymer ?
#
loop_
_entity_poly.entity_id
_entity_poly.type
_entity_poly.pdbx_seq_one_letter_code
_entity_poly.pdbx_strand_id
1 'polypeptide(L)'
;MPWGPKFNPQYGVLIKSVSDPKVYLMIEGKKRWIDSEEAFNNLGYSWNWVEDVDQSLIDSVSAGDDITKDTGYPNGLLVKYASKADVYLLAPDSSQTGKMVKRHIKDMESFNTLGYRWDRIVTIPSTTIFVNGEEVASSQKSIVKQSSGYKFTLGLEGGNSGEEVKQLQLKLQDLGYLSKDIEATGYYGSATTKAVKAFQTAESIDSLGFVGPNTRRVLNSL
;
A
#
# COMPACT_ATOMS: atom_id res chain seq x y z
N MET A 1 -36.41 2.09 -4.43
CA MET A 1 -35.22 2.21 -5.31
C MET A 1 -34.26 1.09 -4.92
N PRO A 2 -33.70 0.34 -5.88
CA PRO A 2 -32.98 -0.90 -5.59
C PRO A 2 -31.67 -0.58 -4.87
N TRP A 3 -31.41 -1.29 -3.77
CA TRP A 3 -30.21 -1.16 -2.95
C TRP A 3 -28.99 -1.57 -3.78
N GLY A 4 -28.15 -0.59 -4.15
CA GLY A 4 -26.77 -0.87 -4.51
C GLY A 4 -26.04 -1.50 -3.31
N PRO A 5 -24.97 -2.27 -3.54
CA PRO A 5 -24.25 -2.98 -2.47
C PRO A 5 -23.89 -2.01 -1.34
N LYS A 6 -23.94 -2.49 -0.08
CA LYS A 6 -23.53 -1.74 1.12
C LYS A 6 -22.17 -1.09 0.86
N PHE A 7 -22.16 0.21 0.59
CA PHE A 7 -20.93 0.96 0.45
C PHE A 7 -20.24 0.99 1.81
N ASN A 8 -19.15 0.24 1.94
CA ASN A 8 -18.33 0.27 3.14
C ASN A 8 -17.17 1.24 2.85
N PRO A 9 -17.21 2.49 3.36
CA PRO A 9 -16.14 3.45 3.11
C PRO A 9 -14.82 2.88 3.65
N GLN A 10 -13.98 2.43 2.73
CA GLN A 10 -12.63 1.99 3.07
C GLN A 10 -11.77 3.20 3.43
N TYR A 11 -10.63 2.94 4.06
CA TYR A 11 -9.75 3.98 4.53
C TYR A 11 -9.20 4.86 3.38
N GLY A 12 -9.21 6.18 3.57
CA GLY A 12 -8.66 7.14 2.59
C GLY A 12 -9.55 7.39 1.38
N VAL A 13 -10.84 7.06 1.46
CA VAL A 13 -11.79 7.32 0.37
C VAL A 13 -12.23 8.77 0.37
N LEU A 14 -12.27 9.37 -0.82
CA LEU A 14 -12.89 10.66 -1.07
C LEU A 14 -14.34 10.41 -1.47
N ILE A 15 -15.27 11.02 -0.75
CA ILE A 15 -16.71 10.88 -1.02
C ILE A 15 -17.33 12.26 -1.24
N LYS A 16 -18.36 12.31 -2.10
CA LYS A 16 -19.24 13.48 -2.19
C LYS A 16 -20.69 13.03 -2.35
N SER A 17 -21.61 13.95 -2.06
CA SER A 17 -23.01 13.73 -2.35
C SER A 17 -23.36 14.27 -3.74
N VAL A 18 -24.30 13.63 -4.43
CA VAL A 18 -24.87 14.19 -5.66
C VAL A 18 -25.65 15.49 -5.41
N SER A 19 -26.09 15.72 -4.15
CA SER A 19 -26.85 16.90 -3.75
C SER A 19 -25.99 18.01 -3.14
N ASP A 20 -24.72 17.74 -2.81
CA ASP A 20 -23.81 18.70 -2.17
C ASP A 20 -22.42 18.65 -2.83
N PRO A 21 -21.92 19.77 -3.40
CA PRO A 21 -20.60 19.80 -4.03
C PRO A 21 -19.43 19.59 -3.05
N LYS A 22 -19.66 19.55 -1.74
CA LYS A 22 -18.60 19.33 -0.75
C LYS A 22 -17.98 17.94 -0.87
N VAL A 23 -16.65 17.92 -0.97
CA VAL A 23 -15.86 16.68 -0.95
C VAL A 23 -15.38 16.41 0.47
N TYR A 24 -15.58 15.19 0.92
CA TYR A 24 -15.17 14.72 2.24
C TYR A 24 -14.12 13.63 2.11
N LEU A 25 -13.06 13.73 2.89
CA LEU A 25 -12.08 12.66 3.07
C LEU A 25 -12.47 11.79 4.27
N MET A 26 -12.55 10.48 4.03
CA MET A 26 -12.80 9.48 5.05
C MET A 26 -11.47 8.94 5.59
N ILE A 27 -11.08 9.39 6.78
CA ILE A 27 -9.81 9.02 7.41
C ILE A 27 -9.97 8.94 8.92
N GLU A 28 -9.28 8.01 9.57
CA GLU A 28 -9.41 7.77 11.03
C GLU A 28 -10.86 7.49 11.49
N GLY A 29 -11.72 6.99 10.59
CA GLY A 29 -13.15 6.76 10.86
C GLY A 29 -14.00 8.05 10.94
N LYS A 30 -13.45 9.20 10.56
CA LYS A 30 -14.14 10.49 10.52
C LYS A 30 -14.24 11.02 9.09
N LYS A 31 -15.24 11.85 8.83
CA LYS A 31 -15.34 12.66 7.61
C LYS A 31 -14.67 14.01 7.87
N ARG A 32 -13.75 14.39 7.00
CA ARG A 32 -13.11 15.71 7.03
C ARG A 32 -13.47 16.45 5.76
N TRP A 33 -14.08 17.62 5.87
CA TRP A 33 -14.43 18.42 4.70
C TRP A 33 -13.17 19.03 4.11
N ILE A 34 -13.00 18.93 2.79
CA ILE A 34 -11.96 19.66 2.06
C ILE A 34 -12.58 20.98 1.61
N ASP A 35 -12.14 22.09 2.22
CA ASP A 35 -12.80 23.40 2.10
C ASP A 35 -12.68 24.03 0.70
N SER A 36 -11.66 23.62 -0.06
CA SER A 36 -11.27 24.25 -1.30
C SER A 36 -10.58 23.26 -2.24
N GLU A 37 -10.72 23.51 -3.54
CA GLU A 37 -9.94 22.82 -4.57
C GLU A 37 -8.43 23.01 -4.39
N GLU A 38 -8.02 24.17 -3.87
CA GLU A 38 -6.61 24.44 -3.59
C GLU A 38 -6.08 23.47 -2.51
N ALA A 39 -6.82 23.28 -1.42
CA ALA A 39 -6.49 22.26 -0.41
C ALA A 39 -6.45 20.85 -1.01
N PHE A 40 -7.41 20.52 -1.89
CA PHE A 40 -7.47 19.23 -2.59
C PHE A 40 -6.21 18.97 -3.45
N ASN A 41 -5.82 19.96 -4.26
CA ASN A 41 -4.67 19.88 -5.16
C ASN A 41 -3.34 19.89 -4.40
N ASN A 42 -3.22 20.69 -3.34
CA ASN A 42 -2.04 20.74 -2.49
C ASN A 42 -1.75 19.40 -1.80
N LEU A 43 -2.81 18.64 -1.51
CA LEU A 43 -2.72 17.28 -0.99
C LEU A 43 -2.41 16.24 -2.07
N GLY A 44 -2.29 16.61 -3.34
CA GLY A 44 -2.00 15.67 -4.42
C GLY A 44 -3.11 14.66 -4.70
N TYR A 45 -4.35 14.97 -4.30
CA TYR A 45 -5.51 14.15 -4.63
C TYR A 45 -5.94 14.34 -6.09
N SER A 46 -6.60 13.32 -6.63
CA SER A 46 -7.14 13.35 -7.99
C SER A 46 -8.66 13.38 -7.94
N TRP A 47 -9.30 14.27 -8.71
CA TRP A 47 -10.78 14.37 -8.74
C TRP A 47 -11.47 13.08 -9.19
N ASN A 48 -10.80 12.26 -9.99
CA ASN A 48 -11.27 10.93 -10.39
C ASN A 48 -11.29 9.90 -9.23
N TRP A 49 -10.81 10.28 -8.05
CA TRP A 49 -10.87 9.47 -6.83
C TRP A 49 -12.14 9.72 -6.02
N VAL A 50 -12.87 10.78 -6.31
CA VAL A 50 -14.08 11.14 -5.59
C VAL A 50 -15.20 10.17 -5.98
N GLU A 51 -15.73 9.47 -4.99
CA GLU A 51 -16.83 8.53 -5.13
C GLU A 51 -18.15 9.20 -4.76
N ASP A 52 -19.16 9.06 -5.62
CA ASP A 52 -20.50 9.56 -5.34
C ASP A 52 -21.21 8.61 -4.38
N VAL A 53 -21.68 9.15 -3.26
CA VAL A 53 -22.40 8.40 -2.23
C VAL A 53 -23.70 9.08 -1.84
N ASP A 54 -24.57 8.34 -1.16
CA ASP A 54 -25.78 8.90 -0.59
C ASP A 54 -25.45 9.85 0.58
N GLN A 55 -26.18 10.95 0.69
CA GLN A 55 -26.03 11.92 1.78
C GLN A 55 -26.17 11.26 3.15
N SER A 56 -27.04 10.26 3.30
CA SER A 56 -27.25 9.52 4.54
C SER A 56 -25.99 8.80 5.04
N LEU A 57 -25.12 8.34 4.14
CA LEU A 57 -23.83 7.77 4.51
C LEU A 57 -22.91 8.85 5.06
N ILE A 58 -22.83 10.00 4.38
CA ILE A 58 -22.03 11.13 4.84
C ILE A 58 -22.51 11.56 6.24
N ASP A 59 -23.82 11.65 6.44
CA ASP A 59 -24.41 12.05 7.72
C ASP A 59 -24.16 11.03 8.84
N SER A 60 -24.08 9.73 8.50
CA SER A 60 -23.77 8.66 9.47
C SER A 60 -22.35 8.72 10.04
N VAL A 61 -21.43 9.39 9.35
CA VAL A 61 -20.02 9.51 9.77
C VAL A 61 -19.84 10.78 10.60
N SER A 62 -19.12 10.65 11.72
CA SER A 62 -18.77 11.79 12.57
C SER A 62 -17.82 12.76 11.87
N ALA A 63 -18.09 14.06 11.97
CA ALA A 63 -17.20 15.11 11.46
C ALA A 63 -15.90 15.18 12.27
N GLY A 64 -14.76 15.23 11.56
CA GLY A 64 -13.46 15.61 12.10
C GLY A 64 -13.12 17.05 11.72
N ASP A 65 -11.88 17.46 11.99
CA ASP A 65 -11.44 18.81 11.62
C ASP A 65 -11.34 18.96 10.11
N ASP A 66 -11.74 20.14 9.63
CA ASP A 66 -11.72 20.50 8.23
C ASP A 66 -10.30 20.59 7.69
N ILE A 67 -10.16 20.24 6.41
CA ILE A 67 -8.93 20.29 5.65
C ILE A 67 -8.96 21.55 4.83
N THR A 68 -8.19 22.54 5.28
CA THR A 68 -7.97 23.81 4.59
C THR A 68 -6.64 23.81 3.86
N LYS A 69 -6.39 24.82 3.04
CA LYS A 69 -5.11 25.02 2.36
C LYS A 69 -3.91 25.10 3.34
N ASP A 70 -4.15 25.51 4.57
CA ASP A 70 -3.14 25.69 5.61
C ASP A 70 -3.02 24.47 6.55
N THR A 71 -3.98 23.53 6.50
CA THR A 71 -3.99 22.31 7.34
C THR A 71 -2.77 21.41 7.10
N GLY A 72 -2.16 21.49 5.90
CA GLY A 72 -1.08 20.59 5.51
C GLY A 72 -1.58 19.15 5.36
N TYR A 73 -0.68 18.17 5.49
CA TYR A 73 -1.03 16.76 5.32
C TYR A 73 -1.65 16.17 6.60
N PRO A 74 -2.90 15.67 6.54
CA PRO A 74 -3.60 15.17 7.72
C PRO A 74 -3.02 13.84 8.24
N ASN A 75 -3.33 13.52 9.50
CA ASN A 75 -3.03 12.22 10.08
C ASN A 75 -3.69 11.11 9.26
N GLY A 76 -2.95 10.02 9.11
CA GLY A 76 -3.38 8.82 8.44
C GLY A 76 -3.15 8.83 6.92
N LEU A 77 -2.62 9.91 6.35
CA LEU A 77 -2.49 9.99 4.91
C LEU A 77 -1.45 9.01 4.39
N LEU A 78 -1.78 8.30 3.31
CA LEU A 78 -0.85 7.46 2.58
C LEU A 78 -0.16 8.28 1.51
N VAL A 79 1.16 8.43 1.62
CA VAL A 79 1.96 9.24 0.72
C VAL A 79 3.09 8.43 0.09
N LYS A 80 3.41 8.74 -1.16
CA LYS A 80 4.65 8.31 -1.83
C LYS A 80 5.40 9.52 -2.35
N TYR A 81 6.72 9.45 -2.37
CA TYR A 81 7.53 10.52 -2.94
C TYR A 81 7.58 10.41 -4.46
N ALA A 82 7.52 11.53 -5.18
CA ALA A 82 7.63 11.52 -6.65
C ALA A 82 8.90 10.82 -7.17
N SER A 83 9.98 10.82 -6.37
CA SER A 83 11.26 10.20 -6.71
C SER A 83 11.45 8.78 -6.17
N LYS A 84 10.51 8.23 -5.38
CA LYS A 84 10.65 6.92 -4.73
C LYS A 84 9.34 6.14 -4.72
N ALA A 85 9.41 4.84 -4.97
CA ALA A 85 8.22 3.97 -4.95
C ALA A 85 7.71 3.66 -3.53
N ASP A 86 8.52 3.92 -2.50
CA ASP A 86 8.17 3.68 -1.10
C ASP A 86 6.90 4.43 -0.69
N VAL A 87 6.01 3.71 0.00
CA VAL A 87 4.74 4.24 0.53
C VAL A 87 4.87 4.44 2.03
N TYR A 88 4.43 5.58 2.51
CA TYR A 88 4.51 5.98 3.90
C TYR A 88 3.13 6.33 4.43
N LEU A 89 2.82 5.90 5.65
CA LEU A 89 1.70 6.40 6.43
C LEU A 89 2.17 7.63 7.21
N LEU A 90 1.48 8.76 7.05
CA LEU A 90 1.69 9.90 7.91
C LEU A 90 0.94 9.68 9.23
N ALA A 91 1.66 9.81 10.35
CA ALA A 91 1.11 9.64 11.68
C ALA A 91 1.68 10.70 12.63
N PRO A 92 0.98 11.07 13.71
CA PRO A 92 1.58 11.88 14.76
C PRO A 92 2.78 11.14 15.37
N ASP A 93 3.80 11.90 15.70
CA ASP A 93 4.96 11.40 16.42
C ASP A 93 4.52 10.97 17.83
N SER A 94 4.73 9.70 18.15
CA SER A 94 4.46 9.17 19.49
C SER A 94 5.36 9.79 20.57
N SER A 95 6.46 10.44 20.17
CA SER A 95 7.41 11.11 21.08
C SER A 95 7.25 12.64 21.15
N GLN A 96 6.58 13.28 20.18
CA GLN A 96 6.42 14.74 20.13
C GLN A 96 4.99 15.13 19.73
N THR A 97 4.18 15.56 20.70
CA THR A 97 2.83 16.09 20.46
C THR A 97 2.86 17.27 19.48
N GLY A 98 2.15 17.14 18.36
CA GLY A 98 2.03 18.19 17.33
C GLY A 98 2.98 18.03 16.12
N LYS A 99 3.84 17.00 16.10
CA LYS A 99 4.74 16.75 14.96
C LYS A 99 4.27 15.55 14.16
N MET A 100 4.27 15.69 12.83
CA MET A 100 3.95 14.60 11.91
C MET A 100 5.22 13.83 11.53
N VAL A 101 5.15 12.51 11.64
CA VAL A 101 6.18 11.58 11.19
C VAL A 101 5.69 10.77 10.00
N LYS A 102 6.62 10.42 9.12
CA LYS A 102 6.37 9.39 8.10
C LYS A 102 6.73 8.02 8.65
N ARG A 103 5.82 7.07 8.53
CA ARG A 103 6.03 5.68 8.89
C ARG A 103 6.05 4.86 7.61
N HIS A 104 7.21 4.29 7.29
CA HIS A 104 7.36 3.49 6.08
C HIS A 104 6.51 2.23 6.19
N ILE A 105 5.66 1.97 5.19
CA ILE A 105 4.93 0.72 5.05
C ILE A 105 5.85 -0.21 4.25
N LYS A 106 6.65 -1.00 4.96
CA LYS A 106 7.68 -1.86 4.37
C LYS A 106 7.14 -2.95 3.46
N ASP A 107 5.92 -3.37 3.73
CA ASP A 107 5.31 -4.54 3.12
C ASP A 107 3.86 -4.27 2.71
N MET A 108 3.55 -4.70 1.49
CA MET A 108 2.21 -4.61 0.91
C MET A 108 1.18 -5.47 1.67
N GLU A 109 1.63 -6.44 2.46
CA GLU A 109 0.80 -7.25 3.33
C GLU A 109 0.23 -6.44 4.51
N SER A 110 1.05 -5.63 5.19
CA SER A 110 0.59 -4.66 6.18
C SER A 110 -0.39 -3.68 5.55
N PHE A 111 -0.12 -3.22 4.32
CA PHE A 111 -1.00 -2.32 3.61
C PHE A 111 -2.40 -2.93 3.37
N ASN A 112 -2.46 -4.15 2.83
CA ASN A 112 -3.72 -4.83 2.52
C ASN A 112 -4.46 -5.30 3.80
N THR A 113 -3.72 -5.77 4.80
CA THR A 113 -4.28 -6.24 6.09
C THR A 113 -4.88 -5.08 6.88
N LEU A 114 -4.31 -3.89 6.78
CA LEU A 114 -4.85 -2.67 7.40
C LEU A 114 -6.04 -2.08 6.62
N GLY A 115 -6.44 -2.69 5.49
CA GLY A 115 -7.56 -2.23 4.67
C GLY A 115 -7.25 -0.94 3.90
N TYR A 116 -5.97 -0.67 3.65
CA TYR A 116 -5.55 0.48 2.85
C TYR A 116 -5.68 0.19 1.35
N ARG A 117 -5.87 1.25 0.57
CA ARG A 117 -6.12 1.20 -0.87
C ARG A 117 -4.98 1.80 -1.67
N TRP A 118 -4.37 1.00 -2.55
CA TRP A 118 -3.20 1.43 -3.35
C TRP A 118 -3.55 2.57 -4.31
N ASP A 119 -4.82 2.68 -4.70
CA ASP A 119 -5.35 3.77 -5.52
C ASP A 119 -5.57 5.07 -4.72
N ARG A 120 -5.30 5.09 -3.41
CA ARG A 120 -5.45 6.26 -2.52
C ARG A 120 -4.12 6.80 -2.03
N ILE A 121 -3.02 6.46 -2.71
CA ILE A 121 -1.67 6.92 -2.35
C ILE A 121 -1.38 8.26 -3.01
N VAL A 122 -1.33 9.30 -2.18
CA VAL A 122 -0.97 10.66 -2.59
C VAL A 122 0.49 10.72 -3.03
N THR A 123 0.77 11.42 -4.14
CA THR A 123 2.15 11.69 -4.54
C THR A 123 2.58 13.05 -4.01
N ILE A 124 3.62 13.07 -3.16
CA ILE A 124 4.20 14.30 -2.62
C ILE A 124 5.54 14.62 -3.29
N PRO A 125 5.93 15.90 -3.37
CA PRO A 125 7.22 16.28 -3.93
C PRO A 125 8.37 15.77 -3.05
N SER A 126 9.49 15.41 -3.68
CA SER A 126 10.69 14.92 -2.99
C SER A 126 11.36 15.96 -2.09
N THR A 127 10.95 17.22 -2.17
CA THR A 127 11.38 18.32 -1.30
C THR A 127 10.68 18.33 0.06
N THR A 128 9.58 17.59 0.23
CA THR A 128 8.85 17.52 1.50
C THR A 128 9.59 16.62 2.51
N ILE A 129 10.13 17.21 3.57
CA ILE A 129 10.88 16.47 4.59
C ILE A 129 9.98 16.20 5.80
N PHE A 130 9.57 14.94 5.96
CA PHE A 130 9.01 14.45 7.22
C PHE A 130 10.11 13.75 8.02
N VAL A 131 10.12 13.96 9.34
CA VAL A 131 10.95 13.16 10.24
C VAL A 131 10.48 11.70 10.22
N ASN A 132 11.42 10.75 10.24
CA ASN A 132 11.09 9.33 10.27
C ASN A 132 10.54 8.97 11.66
N GLY A 133 9.32 8.42 11.72
CA GLY A 133 8.70 7.92 12.95
C GLY A 133 8.94 6.43 13.16
N GLU A 134 8.34 5.86 14.21
CA GLU A 134 8.28 4.40 14.38
C GLU A 134 7.69 3.74 13.13
N GLU A 135 8.38 2.76 12.57
CA GLU A 135 7.94 2.05 11.37
C GLU A 135 6.61 1.32 11.64
N VAL A 136 5.61 1.53 10.78
CA VAL A 136 4.44 0.64 10.75
C VAL A 136 4.88 -0.62 10.00
N ALA A 137 5.52 -1.50 10.75
CA ALA A 137 5.65 -2.90 10.41
C ALA A 137 4.72 -3.67 11.36
N SER A 138 4.09 -4.76 10.90
CA SER A 138 3.67 -5.82 11.82
C SER A 138 4.83 -6.11 12.76
N SER A 139 4.60 -5.96 14.06
CA SER A 139 5.62 -5.87 15.08
C SER A 139 6.72 -6.93 14.93
N GLN A 140 7.94 -6.49 14.56
CA GLN A 140 9.21 -6.75 15.24
C GLN A 140 10.39 -6.41 14.31
N LYS A 141 11.11 -5.36 14.68
CA LYS A 141 12.46 -5.10 14.21
C LYS A 141 13.41 -6.01 14.99
N SER A 142 13.92 -7.06 14.37
CA SER A 142 15.14 -7.71 14.83
C SER A 142 16.19 -7.67 13.73
N ILE A 143 17.12 -6.74 13.88
CA ILE A 143 18.41 -6.73 13.21
C ILE A 143 19.20 -7.94 13.71
N VAL A 144 19.26 -9.07 12.98
CA VAL A 144 20.43 -9.97 12.97
C VAL A 144 20.43 -10.84 11.71
N LYS A 145 21.56 -10.82 11.02
CA LYS A 145 22.08 -11.80 10.06
C LYS A 145 21.85 -13.26 10.49
N GLN A 146 20.96 -14.03 9.83
CA GLN A 146 21.16 -15.45 9.45
C GLN A 146 19.91 -16.10 8.85
N SER A 147 20.11 -16.71 7.69
CA SER A 147 19.57 -18.02 7.26
C SER A 147 18.64 -18.75 8.26
N SER A 148 17.35 -18.78 7.98
CA SER A 148 16.52 -19.98 8.13
C SER A 148 15.27 -19.83 7.26
N GLY A 149 14.96 -20.88 6.49
CA GLY A 149 14.24 -20.79 5.22
C GLY A 149 12.85 -20.18 5.32
N TYR A 150 12.60 -19.19 4.46
CA TYR A 150 11.25 -18.72 4.17
C TYR A 150 10.43 -19.87 3.59
N LYS A 151 9.23 -20.11 4.12
CA LYS A 151 8.30 -21.13 3.60
C LYS A 151 7.24 -20.49 2.73
N PHE A 152 7.25 -20.84 1.45
CA PHE A 152 6.24 -20.50 0.47
C PHE A 152 4.97 -21.32 0.71
N THR A 153 3.83 -20.65 0.90
CA THR A 153 2.53 -21.24 1.23
C THR A 153 1.40 -20.78 0.31
N LEU A 154 1.57 -19.67 -0.41
CA LEU A 154 0.60 -19.04 -1.31
C LEU A 154 0.88 -19.34 -2.77
N GLY A 155 -0.17 -19.46 -3.58
CA GLY A 155 -0.01 -19.64 -5.02
C GLY A 155 0.32 -18.28 -5.62
N LEU A 156 1.43 -18.15 -6.34
CA LEU A 156 1.85 -16.87 -6.92
C LEU A 156 1.83 -16.89 -8.45
N GLU A 157 1.24 -15.88 -9.05
CA GLU A 157 1.20 -15.65 -10.51
C GLU A 157 1.44 -14.19 -10.88
N GLY A 158 1.49 -13.93 -12.19
CA GLY A 158 1.64 -12.59 -12.73
C GLY A 158 0.58 -11.61 -12.21
N GLY A 159 1.04 -10.46 -11.72
CA GLY A 159 0.17 -9.44 -11.11
C GLY A 159 -0.07 -9.63 -9.61
N ASN A 160 0.35 -10.76 -9.02
CA ASN A 160 0.37 -10.90 -7.56
C ASN A 160 1.48 -10.02 -6.95
N SER A 161 1.28 -9.59 -5.72
CA SER A 161 2.28 -8.84 -4.98
C SER A 161 2.14 -9.03 -3.48
N GLY A 162 3.25 -8.91 -2.76
CA GLY A 162 3.32 -9.17 -1.33
C GLY A 162 4.69 -9.67 -0.88
N GLU A 163 4.82 -9.95 0.42
CA GLU A 163 6.07 -10.43 1.01
C GLU A 163 6.49 -11.78 0.42
N GLU A 164 5.54 -12.68 0.16
CA GLU A 164 5.85 -13.98 -0.46
C GLU A 164 6.43 -13.83 -1.87
N VAL A 165 5.98 -12.83 -2.63
CA VAL A 165 6.55 -12.51 -3.95
C VAL A 165 7.95 -11.90 -3.80
N LYS A 166 8.17 -11.08 -2.78
CA LYS A 166 9.49 -10.49 -2.50
C LYS A 166 10.49 -11.55 -2.10
N GLN A 167 10.10 -12.45 -1.20
CA GLN A 167 10.91 -13.58 -0.76
C GLN A 167 11.20 -14.54 -1.91
N LEU A 168 10.23 -14.71 -2.81
CA LEU A 168 10.43 -15.45 -4.05
C LEU A 168 11.48 -14.77 -4.95
N GLN A 169 11.38 -13.45 -5.17
CA GLN A 169 12.36 -12.70 -5.95
C GLN A 169 13.76 -12.79 -5.34
N LEU A 170 13.90 -12.63 -4.02
CA LEU A 170 15.17 -12.78 -3.31
C LEU A 170 15.73 -14.19 -3.44
N LYS A 171 14.89 -15.23 -3.30
CA LYS A 171 15.29 -16.63 -3.48
C LYS A 171 15.72 -16.91 -4.91
N LEU A 172 15.00 -16.38 -5.90
CA LEU A 172 15.37 -16.50 -7.32
C LEU A 172 16.67 -15.76 -7.64
N GLN A 173 16.97 -14.65 -6.97
CA GLN A 173 18.26 -13.95 -7.07
C GLN A 173 19.41 -14.73 -6.48
N ASP A 174 19.17 -15.36 -5.33
CA ASP A 174 20.14 -16.21 -4.66
C ASP A 174 20.48 -17.44 -5.51
N LEU A 175 19.46 -18.03 -6.12
CA LEU A 175 19.57 -19.14 -7.06
C LEU A 175 20.07 -18.73 -8.46
N GLY A 176 20.19 -17.42 -8.74
CA GLY A 176 20.70 -16.90 -10.02
C GLY A 176 19.69 -16.88 -11.18
N TYR A 177 18.41 -17.16 -10.93
CA TYR A 177 17.34 -17.08 -11.94
C TYR A 177 16.79 -15.66 -12.15
N LEU A 178 16.99 -14.76 -11.18
CA LEU A 178 16.66 -13.35 -11.27
C LEU A 178 17.94 -12.52 -11.07
N SER A 179 18.14 -11.46 -11.85
CA SER A 179 19.32 -10.60 -11.66
C SER A 179 19.27 -9.91 -10.28
N LYS A 180 20.41 -9.85 -9.60
CA LYS A 180 20.57 -9.13 -8.31
C LYS A 180 20.43 -7.62 -8.47
N ASP A 181 20.56 -7.10 -9.70
CA ASP A 181 20.35 -5.69 -10.02
C ASP A 181 18.86 -5.32 -10.12
N ILE A 182 17.98 -6.32 -10.22
CA ILE A 182 16.53 -6.11 -10.20
C ILE A 182 16.10 -5.97 -8.74
N GLU A 183 15.43 -4.89 -8.39
CA GLU A 183 14.94 -4.74 -7.02
C GLU A 183 13.85 -5.78 -6.72
N ALA A 184 13.94 -6.43 -5.55
CA ALA A 184 12.88 -7.29 -5.05
C ALA A 184 11.73 -6.43 -4.50
N THR A 185 10.95 -5.88 -5.43
CA THR A 185 9.84 -4.96 -5.15
C THR A 185 8.63 -5.64 -4.52
N GLY A 186 8.60 -6.98 -4.50
CA GLY A 186 7.43 -7.74 -4.08
C GLY A 186 6.29 -7.72 -5.09
N TYR A 187 6.54 -7.29 -6.34
CA TYR A 187 5.58 -7.35 -7.44
C TYR A 187 5.95 -8.40 -8.48
N TYR A 188 5.01 -9.31 -8.75
CA TYR A 188 5.19 -10.42 -9.68
C TYR A 188 4.97 -9.94 -11.12
N GLY A 189 5.96 -9.19 -11.62
CA GLY A 189 5.98 -8.65 -12.97
C GLY A 189 6.63 -9.60 -13.98
N SER A 190 6.82 -9.12 -15.20
CA SER A 190 7.39 -9.89 -16.32
C SER A 190 8.77 -10.47 -16.04
N ALA A 191 9.62 -9.76 -15.29
CA ALA A 191 10.94 -10.23 -14.88
C ALA A 191 10.85 -11.42 -13.91
N THR A 192 9.98 -11.34 -12.91
CA THR A 192 9.74 -12.41 -11.93
C THR A 192 9.10 -13.62 -12.61
N THR A 193 8.13 -13.41 -13.50
CA THR A 193 7.54 -14.49 -14.30
C THR A 193 8.60 -15.24 -15.11
N LYS A 194 9.52 -14.52 -15.78
CA LYS A 194 10.62 -15.14 -16.53
C LYS A 194 11.55 -15.94 -15.61
N ALA A 195 11.93 -15.38 -14.47
CA ALA A 195 12.78 -16.06 -13.50
C ALA A 195 12.15 -17.33 -12.95
N VAL A 196 10.85 -17.31 -12.61
CA VAL A 196 10.13 -18.50 -12.15
C VAL A 196 10.05 -19.56 -13.22
N LYS A 197 9.79 -19.19 -14.48
CA LYS A 197 9.79 -20.15 -15.59
C LYS A 197 11.16 -20.80 -15.77
N ALA A 198 12.24 -20.03 -15.64
CA ALA A 198 13.60 -20.54 -15.72
C ALA A 198 13.90 -21.53 -14.58
N PHE A 199 13.54 -21.17 -13.35
CA PHE A 199 13.64 -22.06 -12.19
C PHE A 199 12.83 -23.35 -12.38
N GLN A 200 11.56 -23.25 -12.77
CA GLN A 200 10.70 -24.41 -13.02
C GLN A 200 11.28 -25.33 -14.08
N THR A 201 11.81 -24.77 -15.17
CA THR A 201 12.46 -25.55 -16.24
C THR A 201 13.68 -26.29 -15.72
N ALA A 202 14.51 -25.65 -14.89
CA ALA A 202 15.70 -26.27 -14.30
C ALA A 202 15.35 -27.40 -13.32
N GLU A 203 14.29 -27.24 -12.55
CA GLU A 203 13.80 -28.23 -11.57
C GLU A 203 12.88 -29.29 -12.19
N SER A 204 12.77 -29.36 -13.53
CA SER A 204 11.89 -30.29 -14.26
C SER A 204 10.41 -30.22 -13.84
N ILE A 205 9.93 -29.01 -13.55
CA ILE A 205 8.53 -28.67 -13.24
C ILE A 205 7.91 -27.98 -14.46
N ASP A 206 6.60 -28.10 -14.65
CA ASP A 206 5.87 -27.35 -15.68
C ASP A 206 6.14 -25.83 -15.57
N SER A 207 6.77 -25.26 -16.60
CA SER A 207 7.25 -23.87 -16.63
C SER A 207 6.16 -22.85 -16.97
N LEU A 208 5.03 -22.97 -16.28
CA LEU A 208 3.85 -22.13 -16.47
C LEU A 208 4.07 -20.70 -15.95
N GLY A 209 5.08 -20.49 -15.10
CA GLY A 209 5.31 -19.20 -14.44
C GLY A 209 4.33 -18.92 -13.30
N PHE A 210 3.62 -19.96 -12.84
CA PHE A 210 2.77 -19.99 -11.66
C PHE A 210 3.46 -20.81 -10.56
N VAL A 211 3.63 -20.24 -9.37
CA VAL A 211 4.23 -20.87 -8.20
C VAL A 211 3.16 -21.69 -7.46
N GLY A 212 2.86 -22.86 -8.01
CA GLY A 212 1.92 -23.81 -7.42
C GLY A 212 2.55 -24.72 -6.36
N PRO A 213 1.78 -25.67 -5.79
CA PRO A 213 2.24 -26.57 -4.72
C PRO A 213 3.55 -27.31 -5.03
N ASN A 214 3.73 -27.79 -6.27
CA ASN A 214 4.95 -28.47 -6.70
C ASN A 214 6.17 -27.54 -6.69
N THR A 215 6.04 -26.33 -7.23
CA THR A 215 7.11 -25.32 -7.23
C THR A 215 7.47 -24.90 -5.81
N ARG A 216 6.47 -24.69 -4.94
CA ARG A 216 6.70 -24.35 -3.53
C ARG A 216 7.38 -25.46 -2.76
N ARG A 217 7.03 -26.72 -3.03
CA ARG A 217 7.69 -27.87 -2.39
C ARG A 217 9.19 -27.85 -2.67
N VAL A 218 9.59 -27.57 -3.91
CA VAL A 218 11.02 -27.45 -4.26
C VAL A 218 11.65 -26.22 -3.63
N LEU A 219 11.04 -25.04 -3.75
CA LEU A 219 11.54 -23.81 -3.12
C LEU A 219 11.73 -23.94 -1.60
N ASN A 220 10.82 -24.64 -0.92
CA ASN A 220 10.87 -24.89 0.52
C ASN A 220 11.89 -25.96 0.94
N SER A 221 12.45 -26.69 -0.03
CA SER A 221 13.46 -27.73 0.20
C SER A 221 14.90 -27.27 -0.04
N LEU A 222 15.07 -26.06 -0.61
CA LEU A 222 16.33 -25.41 -0.93
C LEU A 222 16.75 -24.43 0.18
#